data_AF-A0A4D4JXL0-F1
#
_entry.id   AF-A0A4D4JXL0-F1
#
_cell.length_a   1.000
_cell.length_b   1.000
_cell.length_c   1.000
_cell.angle_alpha   90.00
_cell.angle_beta   90.00
_cell.angle_gamma   90.00
#
_symmetry.space_group_name_H-M   'P 1'
#
loop_
_entity.id
_entity.type
_entity.pdbx_description
1 polymer ?
#
loop_
_entity_poly.entity_id
_entity_poly.type
_entity_poly.pdbx_seq_one_letter_code
_entity_poly.pdbx_strand_id
1 'polypeptide(L)'
;MSKILMVISGANSLKMADGSTHPTGYWAEEVAASHEVLAADRGNVDLATPGGVRPTVDALSLDERGGVSEEDARKFRAYLDGIADQLAAPLALADVRADDYDAIYIPGGHGP
;
A
#
# COMPACT_ATOMS: atom_id res chain seq x y z
N MET A 1 -8.16 16.95 13.79
CA MET A 1 -7.13 16.08 13.20
C MET A 1 -7.79 15.41 12.02
N SER A 2 -7.18 15.47 10.84
CA SER A 2 -7.74 14.82 9.67
C SER A 2 -7.59 13.30 9.82
N LYS A 3 -8.64 12.56 9.50
CA LYS A 3 -8.65 11.09 9.47
C LYS A 3 -8.66 10.65 8.01
N ILE A 4 -7.65 9.87 7.64
CA ILE A 4 -7.42 9.46 6.24
C ILE A 4 -7.51 7.94 6.17
N LEU A 5 -8.23 7.44 5.16
CA LEU A 5 -8.24 6.02 4.84
C LEU A 5 -7.29 5.78 3.66
N MET A 6 -6.25 4.99 3.87
CA MET A 6 -5.41 4.49 2.79
C MET A 6 -5.90 3.10 2.36
N VAL A 7 -6.45 2.99 1.16
CA VAL A 7 -7.00 1.74 0.62
C VAL A 7 -5.97 1.09 -0.30
N ILE A 8 -5.37 -0.01 0.15
CA ILE A 8 -4.30 -0.72 -0.55
C ILE A 8 -4.88 -1.95 -1.25
N SER A 9 -4.38 -2.30 -2.44
CA SER A 9 -4.79 -3.55 -3.09
C SER A 9 -4.43 -4.77 -2.23
N GLY A 10 -5.37 -5.73 -2.16
CA GLY A 10 -5.12 -7.06 -1.59
C GLY A 10 -4.60 -8.08 -2.62
N ALA A 11 -4.42 -7.69 -3.88
CA ALA A 11 -3.93 -8.57 -4.93
C ALA A 11 -2.42 -8.83 -4.79
N ASN A 12 -2.01 -10.05 -5.15
CA ASN A 12 -0.61 -10.45 -5.23
C ASN A 12 -0.20 -10.93 -6.63
N SER A 13 -1.15 -10.93 -7.57
CA SER A 13 -0.92 -11.37 -8.93
C SER A 13 -2.02 -10.86 -9.88
N LEU A 14 -1.66 -10.75 -11.16
CA LEU A 14 -2.54 -10.40 -12.27
C LEU A 14 -2.60 -11.55 -13.26
N LYS A 15 -3.80 -11.83 -13.77
CA LYS A 15 -3.98 -12.73 -14.92
C LYS A 15 -3.78 -11.94 -16.21
N MET A 16 -2.81 -12.34 -17.00
CA MET A 16 -2.47 -11.68 -18.27
C MET A 16 -3.35 -12.20 -19.41
N ALA A 17 -3.42 -11.43 -20.50
CA ALA A 17 -4.24 -11.76 -21.67
C ALA A 17 -3.84 -13.08 -22.36
N ASP A 18 -2.56 -13.47 -22.27
CA ASP A 18 -2.04 -14.74 -22.79
C ASP A 18 -2.29 -15.93 -21.84
N GLY A 19 -2.98 -15.70 -20.72
CA GLY A 19 -3.27 -16.71 -19.71
C GLY A 19 -2.15 -16.93 -18.70
N SER A 20 -1.00 -16.25 -18.80
CA SER A 20 0.03 -16.28 -17.77
C SER A 20 -0.40 -15.53 -16.51
N THR A 21 0.29 -15.78 -15.39
CA THR A 21 0.08 -15.07 -14.12
C THR A 21 1.32 -14.24 -13.82
N HIS A 22 1.15 -12.94 -13.66
CA HIS A 22 2.22 -12.00 -13.30
C HIS A 22 2.15 -11.69 -11.80
N PRO A 23 3.20 -11.97 -10.99
CA PRO A 23 3.25 -11.52 -9.60
C PRO A 23 3.24 -10.00 -9.51
N THR A 24 2.47 -9.42 -8.59
CA THR A 24 2.42 -7.96 -8.37
C THR A 24 1.97 -7.62 -6.95
N GLY A 25 1.70 -6.34 -6.70
CA GLY A 25 1.28 -5.79 -5.43
C GLY A 25 1.07 -4.28 -5.51
N TYR A 26 1.06 -3.63 -4.36
CA TYR A 26 1.17 -2.17 -4.28
C TYR A 26 2.60 -1.71 -4.58
N TRP A 27 2.76 -0.50 -5.10
CA TRP A 27 4.08 0.10 -5.30
C TRP A 27 4.63 0.65 -3.98
N ALA A 28 5.84 0.23 -3.57
CA ALA A 28 6.40 0.52 -2.25
C ALA A 28 6.50 2.01 -1.95
N GLU A 29 7.00 2.81 -2.89
CA GLU A 29 7.11 4.26 -2.74
C GLU A 29 5.75 4.92 -2.52
N GLU A 30 4.73 4.53 -3.29
CA GLU A 30 3.41 5.17 -3.25
C GLU A 30 2.68 4.93 -1.92
N VAL A 31 3.01 3.84 -1.22
CA VAL A 31 2.56 3.60 0.16
C VAL A 31 3.48 4.30 1.15
N ALA A 32 4.79 4.06 1.08
CA ALA A 32 5.73 4.54 2.09
C ALA A 32 5.80 6.07 2.16
N ALA A 33 6.03 6.73 1.02
CA ALA A 33 6.18 8.18 0.97
C ALA A 33 4.87 8.90 1.31
N SER A 34 3.74 8.43 0.77
CA SER A 34 2.44 9.03 1.06
C SER A 34 2.00 8.80 2.50
N HIS A 35 2.18 7.59 3.05
CA HIS A 35 1.88 7.33 4.45
C HIS A 35 2.73 8.22 5.38
N GLU A 36 4.02 8.38 5.07
CA GLU A 36 4.92 9.27 5.82
C GLU A 36 4.40 10.70 5.88
N VAL A 37 4.05 11.27 4.72
CA VAL A 37 3.53 12.65 4.63
C VAL A 37 2.18 12.78 5.33
N LEU A 38 1.27 11.82 5.12
CA LEU A 38 -0.09 11.86 5.68
C LEU A 38 -0.12 11.65 7.20
N ALA A 39 0.81 10.86 7.74
CA ALA A 39 0.93 10.62 9.18
C ALA A 39 1.67 11.76 9.92
N ALA A 40 2.56 12.49 9.24
CA ALA A 40 3.42 13.50 9.88
C ALA A 40 2.66 14.70 10.48
N ASP A 41 1.51 15.10 9.95
CA ASP A 41 0.76 16.29 10.41
C ASP A 41 -0.32 15.98 11.47
N ARG A 42 -0.04 15.05 12.40
CA ARG A 42 -1.03 14.50 13.34
C ARG A 42 -2.23 13.84 12.63
N GLY A 43 -2.04 13.45 11.37
CA GLY A 43 -3.03 12.68 10.61
C GLY A 43 -3.15 11.29 11.21
N ASN A 44 -4.37 10.81 11.37
CA ASN A 44 -4.62 9.41 11.68
C ASN A 44 -4.88 8.67 10.37
N VAL A 45 -3.96 7.79 9.97
CA VAL A 45 -4.06 7.01 8.74
C VAL A 45 -4.44 5.59 9.09
N ASP A 46 -5.66 5.20 8.75
CA ASP A 46 -6.09 3.80 8.81
C ASP A 46 -5.76 3.13 7.47
N LEU A 47 -5.28 1.88 7.52
CA LEU A 47 -5.06 1.07 6.33
C LEU A 47 -6.24 0.12 6.13
N ALA A 48 -6.74 0.01 4.90
CA ALA A 48 -7.76 -0.97 4.54
C ALA A 48 -7.40 -1.70 3.25
N THR A 49 -7.86 -2.94 3.14
CA THR A 49 -7.78 -3.73 1.90
C THR A 49 -9.12 -4.44 1.65
N PRO A 50 -9.43 -4.83 0.40
CA PRO A 50 -10.55 -5.73 0.15
C PRO A 50 -10.41 -7.02 0.97
N GLY A 51 -11.39 -7.29 1.84
CA GLY A 51 -11.38 -8.46 2.72
C GLY A 51 -10.45 -8.40 3.94
N GLY A 52 -9.76 -7.28 4.18
CA GLY A 52 -8.88 -7.10 5.35
C GLY A 52 -7.63 -7.98 5.32
N VAL A 53 -7.22 -8.39 4.12
CA VAL A 53 -6.04 -9.22 3.92
C VAL A 53 -4.77 -8.36 3.91
N ARG A 54 -3.65 -8.94 4.38
CA ARG A 54 -2.34 -8.30 4.27
C ARG A 54 -2.01 -8.00 2.80
N PRO A 55 -1.76 -6.73 2.42
CA PRO A 55 -1.40 -6.39 1.06
C PRO A 55 0.02 -6.90 0.73
N THR A 56 0.26 -7.18 -0.54
CA THR A 56 1.58 -7.62 -1.03
C THR A 56 2.30 -6.44 -1.66
N VAL A 57 3.56 -6.22 -1.31
CA VAL A 57 4.41 -5.24 -2.01
C VAL A 57 4.86 -5.81 -3.35
N ASP A 58 4.80 -5.01 -4.41
CA ASP A 58 5.37 -5.40 -5.70
C ASP A 58 6.90 -5.42 -5.59
N ALA A 59 7.53 -6.57 -5.81
CA ALA A 59 8.98 -6.71 -5.70
C ALA A 59 9.75 -5.79 -6.67
N LEU A 60 9.16 -5.42 -7.82
CA LEU A 60 9.78 -4.48 -8.76
C LEU A 60 9.92 -3.08 -8.16
N SER A 61 9.05 -2.69 -7.23
CA SER A 61 9.11 -1.39 -6.54
C SER A 61 10.23 -1.28 -5.49
N LEU A 62 11.03 -2.34 -5.34
CA LEU A 62 12.15 -2.43 -4.40
C LEU A 62 13.43 -2.95 -5.10
N ASP A 63 13.51 -2.80 -6.42
CA ASP A 63 14.56 -3.37 -7.26
C ASP A 63 14.87 -2.45 -8.45
N GLU A 64 16.13 -2.45 -8.92
CA GLU A 64 16.58 -1.62 -10.04
C GLU A 64 15.82 -1.92 -11.35
N ARG A 65 15.28 -3.13 -11.52
CA ARG A 65 14.43 -3.49 -12.67
C ARG A 65 13.15 -2.67 -12.73
N GLY A 66 12.68 -2.15 -11.60
CA GLY A 66 11.57 -1.19 -11.52
C GLY A 66 12.01 0.27 -11.58
N GLY A 67 13.30 0.55 -11.81
CA GLY A 67 13.85 1.91 -11.81
C GLY A 67 14.11 2.49 -10.42
N VAL A 68 14.11 1.66 -9.37
CA VAL A 68 14.31 2.08 -7.98
C VAL A 68 15.77 1.84 -7.58
N SER A 69 16.44 2.87 -7.05
CA SER A 69 17.81 2.73 -6.56
C SER A 69 17.89 1.81 -5.34
N GLU A 70 19.04 1.17 -5.09
CA GLU A 70 19.22 0.36 -3.88
C GLU A 70 19.01 1.18 -2.59
N GLU A 71 19.41 2.46 -2.60
CA GLU A 71 19.22 3.37 -1.48
C GLU A 71 17.73 3.62 -1.20
N ASP A 72 16.95 3.93 -2.24
CA ASP A 72 15.51 4.16 -2.13
C ASP A 72 14.77 2.88 -1.74
N ALA A 73 15.13 1.73 -2.34
CA ALA A 73 14.56 0.44 -1.98
C ALA A 73 14.77 0.11 -0.49
N ARG A 74 15.96 0.41 0.06
CA ARG A 74 16.24 0.25 1.49
C ARG A 74 15.42 1.21 2.34
N LYS A 75 15.27 2.47 1.92
CA LYS A 75 14.45 3.48 2.60
C LYS A 75 12.98 3.04 2.66
N PHE A 76 12.39 2.63 1.54
CA PHE A 76 11.00 2.20 1.47
C PHE A 76 10.78 0.93 2.29
N ARG A 77 11.70 -0.04 2.23
CA ARG A 77 11.61 -1.25 3.04
C ARG A 77 11.62 -0.93 4.53
N ALA A 78 12.56 -0.10 4.99
CA ALA A 78 12.63 0.31 6.39
C ALA A 78 11.36 1.03 6.85
N TYR A 79 10.76 1.86 6.00
CA TYR A 79 9.51 2.53 6.32
C TYR A 79 8.32 1.55 6.40
N LEU A 80 8.18 0.67 5.42
CA LEU A 80 7.14 -0.37 5.40
C LEU A 80 7.26 -1.31 6.61
N ASP A 81 8.48 -1.65 7.02
CA ASP A 81 8.74 -2.41 8.24
C ASP A 81 8.28 -1.65 9.50
N GLY A 82 8.42 -0.32 9.51
CA GLY A 82 7.94 0.55 10.58
C GLY A 82 6.41 0.60 10.73
N ILE A 83 5.66 0.30 9.67
CA ILE A 83 4.19 0.21 9.67
C ILE A 83 3.69 -1.23 9.49
N ALA A 84 4.56 -2.22 9.71
CA ALA A 84 4.26 -3.63 9.42
C ALA A 84 3.05 -4.16 10.20
N ASP A 85 2.82 -3.69 11.43
CA ASP A 85 1.68 -4.11 12.24
C ASP A 85 0.35 -3.63 11.64
N GLN A 86 0.30 -2.40 11.10
CA GLN A 86 -0.88 -1.89 10.39
C GLN A 86 -1.10 -2.65 9.07
N LEU A 87 -0.02 -2.96 8.35
CA LEU A 87 -0.10 -3.75 7.12
C LEU A 87 -0.48 -5.21 7.38
N ALA A 88 -0.12 -5.78 8.53
CA ALA A 88 -0.43 -7.17 8.89
C ALA A 88 -1.90 -7.39 9.24
N ALA A 89 -2.58 -6.34 9.74
CA ALA A 89 -3.98 -6.37 10.12
C ALA A 89 -4.73 -5.11 9.65
N PRO A 90 -4.86 -4.90 8.32
CA PRO A 90 -5.63 -3.77 7.81
C PRO A 90 -7.12 -3.99 8.06
N LEU A 91 -7.89 -2.90 8.05
CA LEU A 91 -9.34 -2.97 8.08
C LEU A 91 -9.87 -3.69 6.84
N ALA A 92 -10.93 -4.47 7.00
CA ALA A 92 -11.69 -4.96 5.86
C ALA A 92 -12.47 -3.80 5.26
N LEU A 93 -12.19 -3.47 4.00
CA LEU A 93 -12.79 -2.29 3.34
C LEU A 93 -14.32 -2.29 3.36
N ALA A 94 -14.95 -3.47 3.33
CA ALA A 94 -16.41 -3.63 3.40
C ALA A 94 -17.02 -3.18 4.75
N ASP A 95 -16.23 -3.16 5.81
CA ASP A 95 -16.66 -2.76 7.16
C ASP A 95 -16.39 -1.27 7.42
N VAL A 96 -15.71 -0.58 6.51
CA VAL A 96 -15.32 0.83 6.65
C VAL A 96 -16.42 1.74 6.11
N ARG A 97 -16.80 2.76 6.87
CA ARG A 97 -17.71 3.82 6.43
C ARG A 97 -16.90 4.99 5.89
N ALA A 98 -17.07 5.31 4.61
CA ALA A 98 -16.34 6.42 3.97
C ALA A 98 -16.57 7.77 4.68
N ASP A 99 -17.77 8.01 5.19
CA ASP A 99 -18.14 9.24 5.90
C ASP A 99 -17.37 9.46 7.22
N ASP A 100 -16.67 8.43 7.74
CA ASP A 100 -15.84 8.55 8.94
C ASP A 100 -14.46 9.17 8.65
N TYR A 101 -14.14 9.45 7.38
CA TYR A 101 -12.84 9.93 6.92
C TYR A 101 -12.96 11.24 6.14
N ASP A 102 -11.98 12.12 6.32
CA ASP A 102 -11.88 13.40 5.60
C ASP A 102 -11.36 13.22 4.17
N ALA A 103 -10.60 12.13 3.93
CA ALA A 103 -10.08 11.78 2.63
C ALA A 103 -9.83 10.27 2.51
N ILE A 104 -9.91 9.78 1.27
CA ILE A 104 -9.50 8.43 0.88
C ILE A 104 -8.32 8.56 -0.08
N TYR A 105 -7.25 7.84 0.20
CA TYR A 105 -6.07 7.75 -0.65
C TYR A 105 -5.91 6.31 -1.14
N ILE A 106 -5.67 6.14 -2.43
CA ILE A 106 -5.55 4.82 -3.08
C ILE A 106 -4.19 4.80 -3.80
N PRO A 107 -3.13 4.23 -3.18
CA PRO A 107 -1.84 4.08 -3.83
C PRO A 107 -1.93 3.09 -4.99
N GLY A 108 -1.07 3.29 -5.98
CA GLY A 108 -0.91 2.49 -7.17
C GLY A 108 -0.03 1.25 -6.99
N GLY A 109 0.67 0.90 -8.06
CA GLY A 109 1.14 -0.46 -8.35
C GLY A 109 0.26 -1.13 -9.41
N HIS A 110 0.59 -2.35 -9.81
CA HIS A 110 -0.26 -3.12 -10.74
C HIS A 110 -1.26 -4.02 -10.00
N GLY A 111 -1.19 -4.10 -8.67
CA GLY A 111 -2.19 -4.80 -7.86
C GLY A 111 -3.60 -4.17 -7.86
N PRO A 112 -3.77 -2.84 -7.82
CA PRO A 112 -5.06 -2.16 -8.03
C PRO A 112 -5.58 -2.33 -9.46
#